data_AF-A0A5C9B8S7-F1
#
_entry.id   AF-A0A5C9B8S7-F1
#
_cell.length_a   1.000
_cell.length_b   1.000
_cell.length_c   1.000
_cell.angle_alpha   90.00
_cell.angle_beta   90.00
_cell.angle_gamma   90.00
#
_symmetry.space_group_name_H-M   'P 1'
#
loop_
_entity.id
_entity.type
_entity.pdbx_description
1 polymer ?
#
loop_
_entity_poly.entity_id
_entity_poly.type
_entity_poly.pdbx_seq_one_letter_code
_entity_poly.pdbx_strand_id
1 'polypeptide(L)'
;MGKRAYHEWLEQMPSTRIMWGGDCNHGEGIYGSTEITRQCIAEVLAEKVDRGDLLEEHADRIGRQIMRDNALELFPQLKERLWKKP
;
A
#
# COMPACT_ATOMS: atom_id res chain seq x y z
N MET A 1 -12.06 9.52 -1.76
CA MET A 1 -11.10 9.75 -2.88
C MET A 1 -10.04 8.66 -2.93
N GLY A 2 -9.40 8.29 -1.81
CA GLY A 2 -8.34 7.26 -1.78
C GLY A 2 -8.70 5.93 -2.44
N LYS A 3 -9.87 5.34 -2.12
CA LYS A 3 -10.34 4.07 -2.70
C LYS A 3 -10.42 4.08 -4.24
N ARG A 4 -10.98 5.14 -4.83
CA ARG A 4 -11.11 5.26 -6.30
C ARG A 4 -9.76 5.31 -6.98
N ALA A 5 -8.81 6.07 -6.41
CA ALA A 5 -7.46 6.16 -6.94
C ALA A 5 -6.76 4.80 -6.98
N TYR A 6 -6.91 3.96 -5.95
CA TYR A 6 -6.33 2.62 -5.95
C TYR A 6 -6.93 1.69 -7.01
N HIS A 7 -8.24 1.77 -7.27
CA HIS A 7 -8.86 1.05 -8.40
C HIS A 7 -8.21 1.46 -9.72
N GLU A 8 -8.16 2.77 -9.99
CA GLU A 8 -7.61 3.32 -11.23
C GLU A 8 -6.11 2.98 -11.38
N TRP A 9 -5.30 3.18 -10.33
CA TRP A 9 -3.86 2.94 -10.40
C TRP A 9 -3.53 1.47 -10.63
N LEU A 10 -4.21 0.55 -9.94
CA LEU A 10 -3.95 -0.89 -10.12
C LEU A 10 -4.36 -1.42 -11.51
N GLU A 11 -5.21 -0.69 -12.24
CA GLU A 11 -5.56 -1.00 -13.62
C GLU A 11 -4.58 -0.40 -14.64
N GLN A 12 -3.92 0.71 -14.29
CA GLN A 12 -3.08 1.46 -15.22
C GLN A 12 -1.59 1.18 -15.05
N MET A 13 -1.14 0.75 -13.86
CA MET A 13 0.29 0.55 -13.60
C MET A 13 0.55 -0.67 -12.69
N PRO A 14 1.75 -1.28 -12.81
CA PRO A 14 2.15 -2.34 -11.89
C PRO A 14 2.16 -1.88 -10.44
N SER A 15 1.75 -2.76 -9.52
CA SER A 15 1.74 -2.49 -8.08
C SER A 15 3.10 -2.04 -7.54
N THR A 16 4.22 -2.46 -8.16
CA THR A 16 5.59 -2.09 -7.78
C THR A 16 5.89 -0.59 -7.90
N ARG A 17 5.02 0.18 -8.57
CA ARG A 17 5.15 1.64 -8.75
C ARG A 17 4.36 2.45 -7.72
N ILE A 18 3.55 1.80 -6.89
CA ILE A 18 2.66 2.45 -5.94
C ILE A 18 3.26 2.32 -4.53
N MET A 19 3.37 3.42 -3.80
CA MET A 19 3.82 3.43 -2.39
C MET A 19 2.89 4.29 -1.56
N TRP A 20 2.79 3.99 -0.27
CA TRP A 20 2.17 4.90 0.68
C TRP A 20 3.21 5.78 1.38
N GLY A 21 2.86 7.05 1.53
CA GLY A 21 3.56 8.02 2.37
C GLY A 21 2.55 9.06 2.87
N GLY A 22 2.75 9.57 4.07
CA GLY A 22 1.91 10.63 4.65
C GLY A 22 2.58 11.99 4.53
N ASP A 23 1.85 12.98 4.03
CA ASP A 23 2.23 14.40 4.13
C ASP A 23 1.69 14.97 5.45
N CYS A 24 2.31 14.55 6.55
CA CYS A 24 1.84 14.82 7.91
C CYS A 24 3.01 15.31 8.77
N ASN A 25 2.80 16.43 9.46
CA ASN A 25 3.80 17.02 10.36
C ASN A 25 3.70 16.53 11.82
N HIS A 26 2.69 15.70 12.13
CA HIS A 26 2.42 15.22 13.49
C HIS A 26 2.10 13.72 13.47
N GLY A 27 2.43 13.02 14.56
CA GLY A 27 2.32 11.56 14.65
C GLY A 27 0.89 11.06 14.53
N GLU A 28 -0.08 11.79 15.08
CA GLU A 28 -1.51 11.47 15.01
C GLU A 28 -2.02 11.52 13.57
N GLY A 29 -1.55 12.51 12.80
CA GLY A 29 -1.89 12.64 11.37
C GLY A 29 -1.35 11.48 10.55
N ILE A 30 -0.10 11.06 10.82
CA ILE A 30 0.49 9.88 10.19
C ILE A 30 -0.35 8.64 10.50
N TYR A 31 -0.66 8.41 11.78
CA TYR A 31 -1.44 7.24 12.20
C TYR A 31 -2.82 7.20 11.53
N GLY A 32 -3.61 8.29 11.64
CA GLY A 32 -4.94 8.35 11.05
C GLY A 32 -4.93 8.17 9.53
N SER A 33 -3.98 8.80 8.84
CA SER A 33 -3.83 8.64 7.38
C SER A 33 -3.43 7.21 7.01
N THR A 34 -2.56 6.57 7.80
CA THR A 34 -2.15 5.17 7.58
C THR A 34 -3.34 4.22 7.69
N GLU A 35 -4.17 4.37 8.72
CA GLU A 35 -5.33 3.52 8.95
C GLU A 35 -6.34 3.64 7.80
N ILE A 36 -6.66 4.87 7.39
CA ILE A 36 -7.57 5.12 6.26
C ILE A 36 -6.99 4.55 4.96
N THR A 37 -5.69 4.70 4.71
CA THR A 37 -5.06 4.11 3.52
C THR A 37 -5.08 2.59 3.54
N ARG A 38 -4.76 1.95 4.68
CA ARG A 38 -4.84 0.50 4.83
C ARG A 38 -6.25 -0.01 4.52
N GLN A 39 -7.27 0.64 5.06
CA GLN A 39 -8.66 0.30 4.78
C GLN A 39 -8.98 0.44 3.28
N CYS A 40 -8.63 1.57 2.66
CA CYS A 40 -8.90 1.79 1.24
C CYS A 40 -8.25 0.71 0.34
N ILE A 41 -6.96 0.38 0.58
CA ILE A 41 -6.25 -0.63 -0.20
C ILE A 41 -6.87 -2.01 0.03
N ALA A 42 -7.14 -2.38 1.29
CA ALA A 42 -7.73 -3.67 1.62
C ALA A 42 -9.10 -3.87 0.93
N GLU A 43 -9.96 -2.86 0.98
CA GLU A 43 -11.27 -2.91 0.30
C GLU A 43 -11.14 -3.04 -1.22
N VAL A 44 -10.23 -2.29 -1.87
CA VAL A 44 -10.03 -2.40 -3.33
C VAL A 44 -9.51 -3.79 -3.72
N LEU A 45 -8.54 -4.31 -2.96
CA LEU A 45 -7.97 -5.63 -3.23
C LEU A 45 -9.00 -6.73 -3.00
N ALA A 46 -9.80 -6.65 -1.94
CA ALA A 46 -10.90 -7.57 -1.68
C ALA A 46 -11.94 -7.53 -2.81
N GLU A 47 -12.36 -6.34 -3.25
CA GLU A 47 -13.31 -6.20 -4.36
C GLU A 47 -12.78 -6.80 -5.67
N LYS A 48 -11.47 -6.72 -5.94
CA LYS A 48 -10.85 -7.34 -7.12
C LYS A 48 -10.76 -8.87 -6.97
N VAL A 49 -10.54 -9.38 -5.76
CA VAL A 49 -10.60 -10.82 -5.47
C VAL A 49 -12.01 -11.36 -5.65
N ASP A 50 -13.02 -10.69 -5.08
CA ASP A 50 -14.43 -11.10 -5.16
C ASP A 50 -14.96 -11.13 -6.60
N ARG A 51 -14.43 -10.25 -7.47
CA ARG A 51 -14.76 -10.25 -8.92
C ARG A 51 -14.02 -11.33 -9.71
N GLY A 52 -13.01 -11.96 -9.12
CA GLY A 52 -12.14 -12.92 -9.81
C GLY A 52 -11.04 -12.27 -10.65
N ASP A 53 -10.83 -10.96 -10.55
CA ASP A 53 -9.78 -10.22 -11.28
C ASP A 53 -8.39 -10.47 -10.67
N LEU A 54 -8.35 -10.90 -9.40
CA LEU A 54 -7.12 -11.07 -8.62
C LEU A 54 -7.22 -12.30 -7.72
N LEU A 55 -6.12 -13.06 -7.61
CA LEU A 55 -6.03 -14.13 -6.61
C LEU A 55 -5.74 -13.55 -5.22
N GLU A 56 -6.26 -14.17 -4.17
CA GLU A 56 -6.06 -13.72 -2.79
C GLU A 56 -4.57 -13.63 -2.41
N GLU A 57 -3.74 -14.59 -2.85
CA GLU A 57 -2.29 -14.55 -2.64
C GLU A 57 -1.62 -13.34 -3.31
N HIS A 58 -2.13 -12.92 -4.46
CA HIS A 58 -1.64 -11.74 -5.17
C HIS A 58 -2.11 -10.46 -4.48
N ALA A 59 -3.33 -10.45 -3.93
CA ALA A 59 -3.82 -9.34 -3.12
C ALA A 59 -2.94 -9.11 -1.89
N ASP A 60 -2.62 -10.16 -1.11
CA ASP A 60 -1.74 -10.02 0.06
C ASP A 60 -0.36 -9.46 -0.33
N ARG A 61 0.22 -10.00 -1.42
CA ARG A 61 1.50 -9.52 -1.95
C ARG A 61 1.45 -8.05 -2.35
N ILE A 62 0.40 -7.62 -3.07
CA ILE A 62 0.24 -6.22 -3.50
C ILE A 62 0.06 -5.29 -2.29
N GLY A 63 -0.75 -5.69 -1.30
CA GLY A 63 -0.92 -4.92 -0.07
C GLY A 63 0.42 -4.69 0.65
N ARG A 64 1.25 -5.74 0.77
CA ARG A 64 2.59 -5.63 1.35
C ARG A 64 3.53 -4.75 0.54
N GLN A 65 3.49 -4.87 -0.79
CA GLN A 65 4.27 -4.03 -1.70
C GLN A 65 3.99 -2.55 -1.48
N ILE A 66 2.71 -2.16 -1.55
CA ILE A 66 2.31 -0.75 -1.45
C ILE A 66 2.64 -0.17 -0.07
N MET A 67 2.41 -0.94 0.99
CA MET A 67 2.56 -0.46 2.37
C MET A 67 4.00 -0.53 2.89
N ARG A 68 4.91 -1.24 2.21
CA ARG A 68 6.26 -1.48 2.75
C ARG A 68 7.31 -1.73 1.67
N ASP A 69 7.15 -2.81 0.89
CA ASP A 69 8.29 -3.37 0.18
C ASP A 69 8.78 -2.46 -0.95
N ASN A 70 7.85 -1.81 -1.67
CA ASN A 70 8.19 -0.89 -2.75
C ASN A 70 9.01 0.31 -2.23
N ALA A 71 8.69 0.82 -1.03
CA ALA A 71 9.45 1.90 -0.41
C ALA A 71 10.85 1.46 0.03
N LEU A 72 11.00 0.22 0.53
CA LEU A 72 12.29 -0.34 0.89
C LEU A 72 13.17 -0.70 -0.32
N GLU A 73 12.54 -1.00 -1.46
CA GLU A 73 13.24 -1.20 -2.73
C GLU A 73 13.72 0.14 -3.30
N LEU A 74 12.85 1.17 -3.30
CA LEU A 74 13.19 2.49 -3.83
C LEU A 74 14.19 3.26 -2.94
N PHE A 75 14.12 3.07 -1.62
CA PHE A 75 14.99 3.73 -0.65
C PHE A 75 15.73 2.69 0.23
N PRO A 76 16.76 2.00 -0.31
CA PRO A 76 17.45 0.92 0.40
C PRO A 76 18.02 1.31 1.77
N GLN A 77 18.44 2.57 1.94
CA GLN A 77 18.95 3.13 3.20
C GLN A 77 17.94 3.08 4.36
N LEU A 78 16.63 2.95 4.07
CA LEU A 78 15.62 2.78 5.10
C LEU A 78 15.76 1.46 5.86
N LYS A 79 16.37 0.43 5.26
CA LYS A 79 16.57 -0.88 5.89
C LYS A 79 17.39 -0.79 7.17
N GLU A 80 18.35 0.13 7.24
CA GLU A 80 19.18 0.38 8.42
C GLU A 80 18.41 1.06 9.56
N ARG A 81 17.30 1.73 9.23
CA ARG A 81 16.46 2.50 10.17
C ARG A 81 15.24 1.71 10.64
N LEU A 82 15.07 0.47 10.18
CA LEU A 82 13.96 -0.38 10.61
C LEU A 82 14.14 -0.81 12.07
N TRP A 83 13.12 -0.53 12.89
CA TRP A 83 13.08 -0.96 14.29
C TRP A 83 13.08 -2.49 14.45
N LYS A 84 12.58 -3.22 13.46
CA LYS A 84 12.64 -4.69 13.35
C LYS A 84 13.35 -5.06 12.06
N LYS A 85 14.35 -5.93 12.17
CA LYS A 85 14.97 -6.53 10.99
C LYS A 85 13.91 -7.29 10.19
N PRO A 86 13.90 -7.15 8.85
CA PRO A 86 12.91 -7.79 7.98
C PRO A 86 13.01 -9.31 8.03
#